data_AF-A0A377LU98-F1
#
_entry.id   AF-A0A377LU98-F1
#
_cell.length_a   1.000
_cell.length_b   1.000
_cell.length_c   1.000
_cell.angle_alpha   90.00
_cell.angle_beta   90.00
_cell.angle_gamma   90.00
#
_symmetry.space_group_name_H-M   'P 1'
#
loop_
_entity.id
_entity.type
_entity.pdbx_description
1 polymer ?
#
loop_
_entity_poly.entity_id
_entity_poly.type
_entity_poly.pdbx_seq_one_letter_code
_entity_poly.pdbx_strand_id
1 'polypeptide(L)' 'MMALDESAVTGNEGIVAHDVEQSISNLCALACRSMQATDRQIIEIMASKV' A
#
# COMPACT_ATOMS: atom_id res chain seq x y z
N MET A 1 -14.93 -7.59 5.85
CA MET A 1 -15.26 -6.89 7.10
C MET A 1 -14.22 -7.28 8.13
N MET A 2 -13.24 -6.41 8.45
CA MET A 2 -12.25 -6.64 9.52
C MET A 2 -12.33 -5.57 10.63
N ALA A 3 -13.12 -4.52 10.43
CA ALA A 3 -13.31 -3.44 11.41
C ALA A 3 -14.41 -3.73 12.45
N LEU A 4 -15.22 -4.77 12.23
CA LEU A 4 -16.33 -5.16 13.11
C LEU A 4 -15.95 -6.26 14.12
N ASP A 5 -14.82 -6.95 13.91
CA ASP A 5 -14.42 -8.15 14.68
C ASP A 5 -13.31 -7.89 15.71
N GLU A 6 -12.92 -6.63 15.97
CA GLU A 6 -11.75 -6.27 16.79
C GLU A 6 -10.44 -7.01 16.41
N SER A 7 -10.43 -7.69 15.26
CA SER A 7 -9.23 -8.27 14.68
C SER A 7 -8.43 -7.12 14.07
N ALA A 8 -7.60 -6.47 14.89
CA ALA A 8 -6.48 -5.75 14.33
C ALA A 8 -5.72 -6.73 13.44
N VAL A 9 -5.47 -6.35 12.17
CA VAL A 9 -4.48 -7.04 11.35
C VAL A 9 -3.26 -7.16 12.25
N THR A 10 -2.85 -8.40 12.56
CA THR A 10 -1.69 -8.60 13.41
C THR A 10 -0.53 -7.79 12.82
N GLY A 11 0.37 -7.23 13.63
CA GLY A 11 1.43 -6.33 13.15
C GLY A 11 2.34 -6.90 12.05
N ASN A 12 2.13 -8.17 11.69
CA ASN A 12 2.79 -8.92 10.64
C ASN A 12 2.09 -8.87 9.27
N GLU A 13 0.87 -8.33 9.17
CA GLU A 13 0.02 -8.42 7.95
C GLU A 13 -0.58 -7.08 7.50
N GLY A 14 -0.19 -5.95 8.11
CA GLY A 14 -0.78 -4.63 7.84
C GLY A 14 0.20 -3.47 7.74
N ILE A 15 -0.35 -2.28 7.49
CA ILE A 15 0.40 -1.00 7.52
C ILE A 15 0.83 -0.66 8.96
N VAL A 16 0.02 -1.02 9.95
CA VAL A 16 0.25 -0.72 11.36
C VAL A 16 0.92 -1.90 12.05
N ALA A 17 2.05 -1.64 12.69
CA ALA A 17 2.83 -2.56 13.51
C ALA A 17 2.97 -2.02 14.95
N HIS A 18 3.47 -2.84 15.88
CA HIS A 18 3.72 -2.41 17.26
C HIS A 18 4.84 -1.37 17.39
N ASP A 19 5.74 -1.34 16.41
CA ASP A 19 6.82 -0.37 16.27
C ASP A 19 6.46 0.64 15.17
N VAL A 20 6.67 1.93 15.46
CA VAL A 20 6.32 3.03 14.54
C VAL A 20 7.18 2.93 13.28
N GLU A 21 8.45 2.55 13.42
CA GLU A 21 9.41 2.55 12.33
C GLU A 21 9.11 1.39 11.38
N GLN A 22 8.71 0.24 11.93
CA GLN A 22 8.16 -0.86 11.16
C GLN A 22 6.86 -0.46 10.43
N SER A 23 5.99 0.33 11.06
CA SER A 23 4.75 0.82 10.41
C SER A 23 5.04 1.75 9.24
N ILE A 24 6.01 2.66 9.40
CA ILE A 24 6.48 3.56 8.35
C ILE A 24 7.10 2.74 7.20
N SER A 25 7.93 1.75 7.52
CA SER A 25 8.53 0.86 6.53
C SER A 25 7.48 0.11 5.71
N ASN A 26 6.46 -0.44 6.37
CA ASN A 26 5.35 -1.12 5.72
C ASN A 26 4.57 -0.17 4.79
N LEU A 27 4.29 1.06 5.25
CA LEU A 27 3.64 2.09 4.44
C LEU A 27 4.49 2.46 3.21
N CYS A 28 5.79 2.71 3.39
CA CYS A 28 6.71 3.04 2.30
C CYS A 28 6.78 1.92 1.27
N ALA A 29 6.89 0.67 1.70
CA ALA A 29 6.92 -0.48 0.80
C ALA A 29 5.64 -0.58 -0.04
N LEU A 30 4.48 -0.35 0.56
CA LEU A 30 3.19 -0.31 -0.14
C LEU A 30 3.12 0.86 -1.14
N ALA A 31 3.50 2.07 -0.70
CA ALA A 31 3.48 3.27 -1.51
C ALA A 31 4.40 3.16 -2.72
N CYS A 32 5.63 2.68 -2.55
CA CYS A 32 6.60 2.50 -3.64
C CYS A 32 6.09 1.52 -4.71
N ARG A 33 5.46 0.42 -4.31
CA ARG A 33 4.87 -0.54 -5.26
C ARG A 33 3.66 0.05 -5.99
N SER A 34 2.80 0.73 -5.25
CA SER A 34 1.59 1.35 -5.81
C SER A 34 1.93 2.45 -6.80
N MET A 35 2.97 3.24 -6.52
CA MET A 35 3.45 4.30 -7.40
C MET A 35 3.95 3.74 -8.73
N GLN A 36 4.74 2.67 -8.73
CA GLN A 36 5.21 2.03 -9.98
C GLN A 36 4.05 1.51 -10.84
N ALA A 37 3.04 0.89 -10.23
CA ALA A 37 1.85 0.43 -10.94
C ALA A 37 1.05 1.61 -11.52
N THR A 38 0.94 2.70 -10.76
CA THR A 38 0.25 3.93 -11.19
C THR A 38 0.97 4.59 -12.36
N ASP A 39 2.30 4.76 -12.28
CA ASP A 39 3.11 5.34 -13.35
C ASP A 39 2.97 4.56 -14.64
N ARG A 40 2.97 3.22 -14.56
CA ARG A 40 2.75 2.34 -15.70
C ARG A 40 1.38 2.59 -16.35
N GLN A 41 0.31 2.63 -15.55
CA GLN A 41 -1.04 2.90 -16.08
C GLN A 41 -1.14 4.29 -16.72
N ILE A 42 -0.52 5.30 -16.11
CA ILE A 42 -0.49 6.66 -16.68
C ILE A 42 0.15 6.64 -18.07
N ILE A 43 1.32 5.99 -18.21
CA ILE A 43 2.00 5.88 -19.51
C ILE A 43 1.12 5.15 -20.54
N GLU A 44 0.49 4.03 -20.16
CA GLU A 44 -0.42 3.27 -21.04
C GLU A 44 -1.62 4.12 -21.49
N ILE A 45 -2.23 4.89 -20.59
CA ILE A 45 -3.31 5.83 -20.91
C ILE A 45 -2.81 6.92 -21.87
N MET A 46 -1.66 7.52 -21.58
CA MET A 46 -1.11 8.60 -22.39
C MET A 46 -0.73 8.13 -23.80
N ALA A 47 -0.20 6.92 -23.92
CA ALA A 47 0.09 6.29 -25.22
C ALA A 47 -1.17 5.93 -26.02
N SER A 48 -2.29 5.69 -25.35
CA SER A 48 -3.58 5.38 -26.00
C SER A 48 -4.38 6.62 -26.40
N LYS A 49 -3.99 7.81 -25.93
CA LYS A 49 -4.60 9.11 -26.28
C LYS A 49 -3.99 9.76 -27.53
N VAL A 50 -3.10 9.05 -28.24
CA VAL A 50 -2.43 9.51 -29.46
C VAL A 50 -3.40 9.56 -30.63
#